data_AF-A0AA45HIN6-F1
#
_entry.id   AF-A0AA45HIN6-F1
#
_cell.length_a   1.000
_cell.length_b   1.000
_cell.length_c   1.000
_cell.angle_alpha   90.00
_cell.angle_beta   90.00
_cell.angle_gamma   90.00
#
_symmetry.space_group_name_H-M   'P 1'
#
loop_
_entity.id
_entity.type
_entity.pdbx_description
1 polymer ?
#
loop_
_entity_poly.entity_id
_entity_poly.type
_entity_poly.pdbx_seq_one_letter_code
_entity_poly.pdbx_strand_id
1 'polypeptide(L)'
;MIDKDKNDNWNIKAIIDSDRVMYGDNEFEFVLWDMNESFKKGYKKDIDNTEKGIKRRLLYMLITATANAYIVKIQHNNIEGYNQCFNWAKDLLNKLNK
;
A
#
# COMPACT_ATOMS: atom_id res chain seq x y z
N MET A 1 -1.18 15.94 7.04
CA MET A 1 -1.43 17.40 6.89
C MET A 1 -0.09 18.13 6.77
N ILE A 2 -0.01 19.11 5.87
CA ILE A 2 1.18 19.96 5.69
C ILE A 2 0.81 21.44 5.86
N ASP A 3 1.75 22.24 6.36
CA ASP A 3 1.66 23.70 6.40
C ASP A 3 2.97 24.35 5.98
N LYS A 4 2.96 25.68 5.84
CA LYS A 4 4.17 26.45 5.61
C LYS A 4 4.62 27.16 6.88
N ASP A 5 5.92 27.13 7.15
CA ASP A 5 6.50 27.96 8.21
C ASP A 5 6.66 29.44 7.78
N LYS A 6 7.16 30.27 8.71
CA LYS A 6 7.44 31.69 8.48
C LYS A 6 8.47 31.98 7.39
N ASN A 7 9.22 30.96 6.95
CA ASN A 7 10.22 31.02 5.90
C ASN A 7 9.73 30.37 4.59
N ASP A 8 8.42 30.09 4.48
CA ASP A 8 7.77 29.44 3.33
C ASP A 8 8.19 27.97 3.10
N ASN A 9 8.77 27.29 4.09
CA ASN A 9 9.10 25.86 4.00
C ASN A 9 7.89 24.98 4.38
N TRP A 10 7.70 23.88 3.63
CA TRP A 10 6.68 22.89 3.94
C TRP A 10 7.07 22.00 5.14
N ASN A 11 6.17 21.87 6.10
CA ASN A 11 6.36 21.03 7.29
C ASN A 11 5.21 20.03 7.45
N ILE A 12 5.53 18.85 7.97
CA ILE A 12 4.51 17.86 8.37
C ILE A 12 3.93 18.28 9.72
N LYS A 13 2.62 18.48 9.79
CA LYS A 13 1.92 18.85 11.03
C LYS A 13 1.26 17.70 11.75
N ALA A 14 0.75 16.75 10.98
CA ALA A 14 0.06 15.59 11.53
C ALA A 14 0.11 14.44 10.54
N ILE A 15 0.29 13.25 11.11
CA ILE A 15 0.03 11.95 10.50
C ILE A 15 -1.25 11.44 11.17
N ILE A 16 -2.22 11.02 10.38
CA ILE A 16 -3.54 10.57 10.84
C ILE A 16 -3.87 9.23 10.20
N ASP A 17 -4.98 8.62 10.62
CA ASP A 17 -5.46 7.34 10.08
C ASP A 17 -4.44 6.20 10.24
N SER A 18 -3.94 6.07 11.48
CA SER A 18 -2.94 5.08 11.89
C SER A 18 -3.56 3.86 12.59
N ASP A 19 -4.86 3.63 12.42
CA ASP A 19 -5.60 2.51 12.99
C ASP A 19 -5.16 1.14 12.42
N ARG A 20 -4.51 1.14 11.26
CA ARG A 20 -3.93 -0.03 10.59
C ARG A 20 -2.43 -0.21 10.83
N VAL A 21 -1.81 0.59 11.71
CA VAL A 21 -0.39 0.45 12.03
C VAL A 21 -0.14 -0.90 12.70
N MET A 22 0.89 -1.58 12.22
CA MET A 22 1.33 -2.86 12.77
C MET A 22 2.85 -2.93 12.77
N TYR A 23 3.41 -3.69 13.72
CA TYR A 23 4.80 -4.11 13.60
C TYR A 23 4.90 -5.16 12.50
N GLY A 24 5.60 -4.83 11.42
CA GLY A 24 5.57 -5.64 10.20
C GLY A 24 6.80 -5.46 9.33
N ASP A 25 6.79 -6.15 8.19
CA ASP A 25 7.83 -6.04 7.17
C ASP A 25 7.73 -4.69 6.45
N ASN A 26 8.85 -4.00 6.27
CA ASN A 26 8.90 -2.73 5.53
C ASN A 26 8.44 -2.91 4.07
N GLU A 27 8.55 -4.11 3.50
CA GLU A 27 8.04 -4.41 2.17
C GLU A 27 6.51 -4.30 2.07
N PHE A 28 5.80 -4.43 3.20
CA PHE A 28 4.35 -4.20 3.26
C PHE A 28 4.00 -2.72 3.10
N GLU A 29 4.82 -1.82 3.67
CA GLU A 29 4.62 -0.37 3.56
C GLU A 29 4.63 0.08 2.08
N PHE A 30 5.49 -0.55 1.28
CA PHE A 30 5.61 -0.27 -0.15
C PHE A 30 4.43 -0.76 -1.00
N VAL A 31 3.50 -1.53 -0.42
CA VAL A 31 2.27 -1.99 -1.07
C VAL A 31 1.10 -1.05 -0.78
N LEU A 32 1.07 -0.40 0.38
CA LEU A 32 -0.04 0.44 0.81
C LEU A 32 -0.06 1.81 0.13
N TRP A 33 1.10 2.30 -0.28
CA TRP A 33 1.27 3.67 -0.78
C TRP A 33 1.85 3.69 -2.19
N ASP A 34 1.54 4.75 -2.92
CA ASP A 34 2.14 4.99 -4.22
C ASP A 34 3.62 5.39 -4.05
N MET A 35 4.51 4.43 -4.30
CA MET A 35 5.95 4.55 -4.05
C MET A 35 6.66 5.32 -5.15
N ASN A 36 6.49 6.64 -5.13
CA ASN A 36 7.27 7.53 -5.98
C ASN A 36 8.70 7.75 -5.46
N GLU A 37 9.59 8.27 -6.31
CA GLU A 37 11.01 8.50 -5.99
C GLU A 37 11.22 9.43 -4.78
N SER A 38 10.35 10.42 -4.59
CA SER A 38 10.42 11.33 -3.44
C SER A 38 10.19 10.60 -2.13
N PHE A 39 9.22 9.67 -2.09
CA PHE A 39 8.97 8.83 -0.91
C PHE A 39 10.15 7.90 -0.62
N LYS A 40 10.71 7.23 -1.64
CA LYS A 40 11.89 6.37 -1.49
C LYS A 40 13.07 7.12 -0.86
N LYS A 41 13.36 8.33 -1.35
CA LYS A 41 14.42 9.19 -0.82
C LYS A 41 14.20 9.56 0.64
N GLY A 42 12.96 9.84 1.03
CA GLY A 42 12.60 10.15 2.43
C GLY A 42 12.70 8.95 3.36
N TYR A 43 12.34 7.75 2.88
CA TYR A 43 12.31 6.51 3.66
C TYR A 43 13.71 5.96 4.00
N LYS A 44 14.75 6.41 3.28
CA LYS A 44 16.16 6.02 3.47
C LYS A 44 16.40 4.49 3.46
N LYS A 45 15.51 3.74 2.82
CA LYS A 45 15.61 2.30 2.65
C LYS A 45 15.12 1.93 1.26
N ASP A 46 15.93 1.14 0.58
CA ASP A 46 15.60 0.65 -0.75
C ASP A 46 14.64 -0.54 -0.67
N ILE A 47 13.86 -0.67 -1.74
CA ILE A 47 12.98 -1.82 -1.96
C ILE A 47 13.85 -3.06 -2.22
N ASP A 48 13.50 -4.19 -1.60
CA ASP A 48 14.15 -5.47 -1.86
C ASP A 48 13.83 -5.97 -3.28
N ASN A 49 14.74 -5.73 -4.22
CA ASN A 49 14.58 -6.12 -5.62
C ASN A 49 14.98 -7.57 -5.91
N THR A 50 15.29 -8.38 -4.89
CA THR A 50 15.49 -9.82 -5.08
C THR A 50 14.19 -10.48 -5.49
N GLU A 51 14.26 -11.66 -6.12
CA GLU A 51 13.08 -12.46 -6.44
C GLU A 51 12.22 -12.72 -5.19
N LYS A 52 12.86 -12.95 -4.03
CA LYS A 52 12.17 -13.13 -2.75
C LYS A 52 11.45 -11.86 -2.32
N GLY A 53 12.07 -10.69 -2.45
CA GLY A 53 11.44 -9.39 -2.17
C GLY A 53 10.22 -9.13 -3.06
N ILE A 54 10.35 -9.37 -4.36
CA ILE A 54 9.27 -9.24 -5.33
C ILE A 54 8.10 -10.18 -5.00
N LYS A 55 8.38 -11.47 -4.76
CA LYS A 55 7.34 -12.45 -4.37
C LYS A 55 6.63 -12.05 -3.08
N ARG A 56 7.36 -11.52 -2.09
CA ARG A 56 6.81 -11.06 -0.82
C ARG A 56 5.86 -9.88 -1.01
N ARG A 57 6.24 -8.87 -1.81
CA ARG A 57 5.35 -7.76 -2.16
C ARG A 57 4.11 -8.24 -2.92
N LEU A 58 4.25 -9.16 -3.88
CA LEU A 58 3.10 -9.73 -4.59
C LEU A 58 2.11 -10.44 -3.64
N LEU A 59 2.62 -11.18 -2.64
CA LEU A 59 1.78 -11.80 -1.60
C LEU A 59 1.06 -10.75 -0.75
N TYR A 60 1.76 -9.71 -0.32
CA TYR A 60 1.15 -8.59 0.42
C TYR A 60 0.08 -7.85 -0.38
N MET A 61 0.32 -7.60 -1.67
CA MET A 61 -0.67 -7.03 -2.58
C MET A 61 -1.90 -7.94 -2.68
N LEU A 62 -1.70 -9.27 -2.78
CA LEU A 62 -2.79 -10.23 -2.93
C LEU A 62 -3.67 -10.26 -1.67
N ILE A 63 -3.06 -10.29 -0.49
CA ILE A 63 -3.77 -10.24 0.80
C ILE A 63 -4.58 -8.95 0.90
N THR A 64 -3.96 -7.81 0.56
CA THR A 64 -4.59 -6.49 0.60
C THR A 64 -5.78 -6.40 -0.37
N ALA A 65 -5.60 -6.83 -1.62
CA ALA A 65 -6.65 -6.84 -2.64
C ALA A 65 -7.85 -7.72 -2.21
N THR A 66 -7.57 -8.88 -1.61
CA THR A 66 -8.60 -9.80 -1.12
C THR A 66 -9.38 -9.21 0.06
N ALA A 67 -8.68 -8.63 1.04
CA ALA A 67 -9.30 -7.97 2.18
C ALA A 67 -10.16 -6.77 1.73
N ASN A 68 -9.65 -5.94 0.83
CA ASN A 68 -10.38 -4.81 0.27
C ASN A 68 -11.62 -5.25 -0.51
N ALA A 69 -11.56 -6.34 -1.28
CA ALA A 69 -12.74 -6.85 -1.97
C ALA A 69 -13.86 -7.17 -0.96
N TYR A 70 -13.53 -7.86 0.13
CA TYR A 70 -14.49 -8.13 1.20
C TYR A 70 -15.03 -6.84 1.85
N ILE A 71 -14.14 -5.95 2.29
CA ILE A 71 -14.52 -4.71 2.99
C ILE A 71 -15.43 -3.84 2.11
N VAL A 72 -15.03 -3.62 0.85
CA VAL A 72 -15.76 -2.75 -0.07
C VAL A 72 -17.13 -3.33 -0.42
N LYS A 73 -17.23 -4.66 -0.52
CA LYS A 73 -18.53 -5.32 -0.73
C LYS A 73 -19.43 -5.22 0.49
N ILE A 74 -18.93 -5.60 1.67
CA ILE A 74 -19.76 -5.85 2.85
C ILE A 74 -19.95 -4.59 3.68
N GLN A 75 -18.88 -3.84 3.94
CA GLN A 75 -18.94 -2.67 4.82
C GLN A 75 -19.36 -1.41 4.05
N HIS A 76 -18.95 -1.28 2.79
CA HIS A 76 -19.29 -0.09 1.97
C HIS A 76 -20.47 -0.31 1.01
N ASN A 77 -20.99 -1.54 0.91
CA ASN A 77 -22.05 -1.91 -0.04
C ASN A 77 -21.76 -1.46 -1.49
N ASN A 78 -20.50 -1.56 -1.91
CA ASN A 78 -20.04 -1.10 -3.22
C ASN A 78 -19.61 -2.28 -4.09
N ILE A 79 -20.48 -2.71 -5.00
CA ILE A 79 -20.23 -3.86 -5.87
C ILE A 79 -19.18 -3.57 -6.95
N GLU A 80 -19.09 -2.34 -7.44
CA GLU A 80 -18.12 -1.96 -8.45
C GLU A 80 -16.70 -2.01 -7.88
N GLY A 81 -16.51 -1.42 -6.70
CA GLY A 81 -15.23 -1.47 -5.99
C GLY A 81 -14.84 -2.89 -5.58
N TYR A 82 -15.81 -3.75 -5.22
CA TYR A 82 -15.57 -5.19 -5.05
C TYR A 82 -15.01 -5.82 -6.32
N ASN A 83 -15.63 -5.59 -7.48
CA ASN A 83 -15.19 -6.18 -8.74
C ASN A 83 -13.78 -5.72 -9.12
N GLN A 84 -13.45 -4.45 -8.88
CA GLN A 84 -12.11 -3.92 -9.09
C GLN A 84 -11.07 -4.64 -8.21
N CYS A 85 -11.32 -4.73 -6.90
CA CYS A 85 -10.42 -5.41 -5.97
C CYS A 85 -10.28 -6.91 -6.27
N PHE A 86 -11.39 -7.55 -6.64
CA PHE A 86 -11.43 -8.97 -6.97
C PHE A 86 -10.64 -9.31 -8.24
N ASN A 87 -10.79 -8.50 -9.29
CA ASN A 87 -10.00 -8.67 -10.51
C ASN A 87 -8.51 -8.43 -10.25
N TRP A 88 -8.17 -7.42 -9.45
CA TRP A 88 -6.79 -7.19 -9.04
C TRP A 88 -6.19 -8.39 -8.27
N ALA A 89 -6.95 -8.98 -7.34
CA ALA A 89 -6.53 -10.19 -6.63
C ALA A 89 -6.29 -11.37 -7.58
N LYS A 90 -7.18 -11.57 -8.57
CA LYS A 90 -6.99 -12.61 -9.60
C LYS A 90 -5.72 -12.42 -10.41
N ASP A 91 -5.43 -11.18 -10.83
CA ASP A 91 -4.23 -10.88 -11.61
C ASP A 91 -2.95 -11.15 -10.80
N LEU A 92 -2.95 -10.82 -9.51
CA LEU A 92 -1.83 -11.09 -8.61
C LEU A 92 -1.62 -12.59 -8.40
N LEU A 93 -2.70 -13.36 -8.23
CA LEU A 93 -2.61 -14.81 -8.10
C LEU A 93 -2.00 -15.45 -9.36
N ASN A 94 -2.40 -15.00 -10.54
CA ASN A 94 -1.83 -15.46 -11.80
C ASN A 94 -0.34 -15.10 -11.95
N LYS A 95 0.10 -13.95 -11.42
CA LYS A 95 1.52 -13.55 -11.42
C LYS A 95 2.36 -14.42 -10.49
N LEU A 96 1.80 -14.88 -9.37
CA LEU A 96 2.49 -15.74 -8.41
C LEU A 96 2.65 -17.20 -8.88
N ASN A 97 1.76 -17.66 -9.75
CA ASN A 97 1.77 -19.03 -10.31
C ASN A 97 2.65 -19.19 -11.57
N LYS A 98 3.31 -18.12 -12.01
CA LYS A 98 4.30 -18.12 -13.10
C LYS A 98 5.71 -18.15 -12.52
#